data_AF-A0AAT9HFM8-F1
#
_entry.id   AF-A0AAT9HFM8-F1
#
_cell.length_a   1.000
_cell.length_b   1.000
_cell.length_c   1.000
_cell.angle_alpha   90.00
_cell.angle_beta   90.00
_cell.angle_gamma   90.00
#
_symmetry.space_group_name_H-M   'P 1'
#
loop_
_entity.id
_entity.type
_entity.pdbx_description
1 polymer ?
#
loop_
_entity_poly.entity_id
_entity_poly.type
_entity_poly.pdbx_seq_one_letter_code
_entity_poly.pdbx_strand_id
1 'polypeptide(L)' 'MRFRVLGVPEVHDDAGDRRVPLTSPKQRQLLGALLVRPGEPVAMERLIEELWSGARPARR' A
#
# COMPACT_ATOMS: atom_id res chain seq x y z
N MET A 1 -13.30 5.37 -3.42
CA MET A 1 -12.71 4.58 -2.33
C MET A 1 -12.23 5.54 -1.26
N ARG A 2 -12.09 5.10 -0.01
CA ARG A 2 -11.54 5.93 1.07
C ARG A 2 -10.40 5.23 1.81
N PHE A 3 -9.40 6.01 2.22
CA PHE A 3 -8.22 5.51 2.93
C PHE A 3 -8.11 6.16 4.30
N ARG A 4 -7.76 5.37 5.31
CA ARG A 4 -7.46 5.86 6.67
C ARG A 4 -6.01 5.55 7.00
N VAL A 5 -5.24 6.57 7.36
CA VAL A 5 -3.77 6.48 7.52
C VAL A 5 -3.25 6.90 8.91
N LEU A 6 -4.11 7.48 9.75
CA LEU A 6 -3.77 7.87 11.13
C LEU A 6 -3.84 6.62 12.05
N GLY A 7 -3.02 5.62 11.74
CA GLY A 7 -3.06 4.30 12.34
C GLY A 7 -2.62 3.24 11.33
N VAL A 8 -3.06 1.99 11.52
CA VAL A 8 -2.83 0.94 10.52
C VAL A 8 -3.59 1.29 9.23
N PRO A 9 -2.96 1.30 8.04
CA PRO A 9 -3.64 1.65 6.80
C PRO A 9 -4.87 0.77 6.53
N GLU A 10 -6.00 1.43 6.28
CA GLU A 10 -7.26 0.79 5.91
C GLU A 10 -7.77 1.29 4.56
N VAL A 11 -8.43 0.39 3.82
CA VAL A 11 -9.18 0.71 2.60
C VAL A 11 -10.65 0.47 2.88
N HIS A 12 -11.48 1.41 2.48
CA HIS A 12 -12.92 1.32 2.51
C HIS A 12 -13.46 1.55 1.09
N ASP A 13 -14.62 0.97 0.80
CA ASP A 13 -15.30 1.15 -0.48
C ASP A 13 -15.72 2.61 -0.73
N ASP A 14 -16.39 2.85 -1.86
CA ASP A 14 -16.80 4.20 -2.25
C ASP A 14 -17.81 4.81 -1.26
N ALA A 15 -18.66 3.98 -0.67
CA ALA A 15 -19.61 4.36 0.36
C ALA A 15 -18.93 4.64 1.71
N GLY A 16 -17.76 4.04 1.98
CA GLY A 16 -16.93 4.25 3.16
C GLY A 16 -17.31 3.40 4.37
N ASP A 17 -18.30 2.53 4.21
CA ASP A 17 -18.89 1.76 5.30
C ASP A 17 -18.33 0.34 5.35
N ARG A 18 -17.84 -0.18 4.22
CA ARG A 18 -17.27 -1.52 4.14
C ARG A 18 -15.76 -1.46 3.98
N ARG A 19 -15.07 -2.08 4.93
CA ARG A 19 -13.62 -2.31 4.86
C ARG A 19 -13.30 -3.32 3.77
N VAL A 20 -12.36 -2.97 2.90
CA VAL A 20 -11.75 -3.87 1.92
C VAL A 20 -10.58 -4.58 2.61
N PRO A 21 -10.58 -5.92 2.71
CA PRO A 21 -9.56 -6.64 3.45
C PRO A 21 -8.20 -6.60 2.75
N LEU A 22 -7.18 -6.14 3.47
CA LEU A 22 -5.77 -6.27 3.08
C LEU A 22 -5.19 -7.49 3.80
N THR A 23 -5.13 -8.61 3.08
CA THR A 23 -4.82 -9.93 3.64
C THR A 23 -3.35 -10.12 3.99
N SER A 24 -2.44 -9.33 3.40
CA SER A 24 -1.01 -9.40 3.72
C SER A 24 -0.44 -8.11 4.33
N PRO A 25 0.57 -8.20 5.21
CA PRO A 25 1.34 -7.04 5.66
C PRO A 25 1.97 -6.24 4.51
N LYS A 26 2.39 -6.92 3.44
CA LYS A 26 2.99 -6.27 2.26
C LYS A 26 1.99 -5.42 1.48
N GLN A 27 0.72 -5.82 1.38
CA GLN A 27 -0.32 -5.00 0.78
C GLN A 27 -0.54 -3.70 1.58
N ARG A 28 -0.52 -3.76 2.91
CA ARG A 28 -0.61 -2.56 3.76
C ARG A 28 0.59 -1.63 3.61
N GLN A 29 1.79 -2.19 3.52
CA GLN A 29 3.00 -1.42 3.26
C GLN A 29 2.97 -0.76 1.88
N LEU A 30 2.57 -1.49 0.84
CA LEU A 30 2.44 -0.95 -0.51
C LEU A 30 1.41 0.17 -0.55
N LEU A 31 0.28 -0.01 0.10
CA LEU A 31 -0.72 1.04 0.20
C LEU A 31 -0.15 2.29 0.89
N GLY A 32 0.55 2.12 2.02
CA GLY A 32 1.21 3.22 2.71
C GLY A 32 2.19 3.97 1.80
N ALA A 33 3.05 3.25 1.09
CA ALA A 33 4.00 3.80 0.12
C ALA A 33 3.33 4.68 -0.94
N LEU A 34 2.21 4.21 -1.50
CA LEU A 34 1.45 4.97 -2.50
C LEU A 34 0.71 6.17 -1.90
N LEU A 35 0.15 6.03 -0.70
CA LEU A 35 -0.62 7.11 -0.06
C LEU A 35 0.23 8.28 0.42
N VAL A 36 1.56 8.11 0.56
CA VAL A 36 2.49 9.22 0.79
C VAL A 36 2.60 10.13 -0.45
N ARG A 37 2.31 9.60 -1.65
CA ARG A 37 2.40 10.31 -2.94
C ARG A 37 1.10 10.18 -3.74
N PRO A 38 -0.01 10.73 -3.25
CA PRO A 38 -1.32 10.54 -3.87
C PRO A 38 -1.37 11.20 -5.26
N GLY A 39 -1.77 10.42 -6.26
CA GLY A 39 -1.92 10.91 -7.64
C GLY A 39 -0.61 10.97 -8.44
N GLU A 40 0.51 10.55 -7.87
CA GLU A 40 1.80 10.50 -8.54
C GLU A 40 2.20 9.06 -8.88
N PRO A 41 2.79 8.80 -10.06
CA PRO A 41 3.44 7.51 -10.34
C PRO A 41 4.61 7.29 -9.36
N VAL A 42 4.69 6.08 -8.80
CA VAL A 42 5.83 5.66 -7.97
C VAL A 42 6.65 4.62 -8.73
N ALA A 43 7.95 4.89 -8.91
CA ALA A 43 8.86 3.99 -9.62
C ALA A 43 8.96 2.62 -8.92
N MET A 44 9.09 1.56 -9.72
CA MET A 44 9.19 0.18 -9.23
C MET A 44 10.37 0.00 -8.28
N GLU A 45 11.52 0.59 -8.59
CA GLU A 45 12.75 0.54 -7.82
C GLU A 45 12.53 1.11 -6.42
N ARG A 46 11.76 2.20 -6.33
CA ARG A 46 11.40 2.82 -5.06
C ARG A 46 10.50 1.91 -4.23
N LEU A 47 9.51 1.29 -4.85
CA LEU A 47 8.64 0.32 -4.18
C LEU A 47 9.43 -0.90 -3.70
N ILE A 48 10.40 -1.37 -4.47
CA ILE A 48 11.28 -2.48 -4.06
C ILE A 48 12.08 -2.10 -2.81
N GLU A 49 12.64 -0.90 -2.78
CA GLU A 49 13.39 -0.40 -1.63
C GLU A 49 12.49 -0.27 -0.39
N GLU A 50 11.33 0.37 -0.51
CA GLU A 50 10.44 0.57 0.63
C GLU A 50 9.82 -0.73 1.16
N LEU A 51 9.48 -1.65 0.27
CA LEU A 51 8.84 -2.90 0.66
C LEU A 51 9.86 -3.92 1.13
N TRP A 52 10.99 -4.11 0.44
CA TRP A 52 11.91 -5.21 0.76
C TRP A 52 13.29 -4.76 1.22
N SER A 53 13.52 -3.47 1.44
CA SER A 53 14.85 -2.92 1.76
C SER A 53 15.89 -3.36 0.74
N GLY A 54 15.50 -3.32 -0.54
CA GLY A 54 16.31 -3.77 -1.68
C GLY A 54 16.32 -5.29 -1.92
N ALA A 55 15.92 -6.11 -0.93
CA ALA A 55 15.95 -7.57 -1.02
C ALA A 55 14.67 -8.17 -1.63
N ARG A 56 14.39 -7.82 -2.89
CA ARG A 56 13.17 -8.30 -3.59
C ARG A 56 13.11 -9.84 -3.67
N PRO A 57 11.93 -10.45 -3.58
CA PRO A 57 11.76 -11.89 -3.76
C PRO A 57 12.12 -12.30 -5.20
N ALA A 58 12.64 -13.52 -5.35
CA ALA A 58 12.88 -14.10 -6.67
C ALA A 58 11.55 -14.29 -7.43
N ARG A 59 11.56 -14.04 -8.74
CA ARG A 59 10.41 -14.35 -9.60
C ARG A 59 10.30 -15.88 -9.69
N ARG A 60 9.15 -16.43 -9.32
CA ARG A 60 8.78 -17.81 -9.66
C ARG A 60 8.33 -17.90 -11.11
#